data_AF-A0A376Y697-F1
#
_entry.id   AF-A0A376Y697-F1
#
_cell.length_a   1.000
_cell.length_b   1.000
_cell.length_c   1.000
_cell.angle_alpha   90.00
_cell.angle_beta   90.00
_cell.angle_gamma   90.00
#
_symmetry.space_group_name_H-M   'P 1'
#
loop_
_entity.id
_entity.type
_entity.pdbx_description
1 polymer ?
#
loop_
_entity_poly.entity_id
_entity_poly.type
_entity_poly.pdbx_seq_one_letter_code
_entity_poly.pdbx_strand_id
1 'polypeptide(L)'
;MWSTNRLFRNVSTVARDSDVIFVGIGALGRQSPIFKDGFIDEQQLEELTARGGVGEILGRFIDAEGNVVESQINQMITSHDIRESNCPRIAAACGEDKRPAILAALKGGWINGLVTDEHTARWLLTR
;
A
#
# COMPACT_ATOMS: atom_id res chain seq x y z
N MET A 1 -15.18 -5.80 15.17
CA MET A 1 -16.66 -5.85 15.31
C MET A 1 -17.40 -5.45 14.02
N TRP A 2 -16.81 -4.67 13.11
CA TRP A 2 -17.39 -4.35 11.79
C TRP A 2 -17.15 -5.43 10.71
N SER A 3 -16.04 -6.17 10.78
CA SER A 3 -15.67 -7.22 9.81
C SER A 3 -16.61 -8.44 9.80
N THR A 4 -17.43 -8.62 10.84
CA THR A 4 -18.45 -9.67 10.92
C THR A 4 -19.77 -9.28 10.25
N ASN A 5 -19.94 -8.02 9.86
CA ASN A 5 -21.13 -7.55 9.16
C ASN A 5 -21.24 -8.24 7.79
N ARG A 6 -22.45 -8.70 7.44
CA ARG A 6 -22.71 -9.41 6.17
C ARG A 6 -22.32 -8.60 4.94
N LEU A 7 -22.59 -7.29 4.93
CA LEU A 7 -22.28 -6.42 3.79
C LEU A 7 -20.77 -6.34 3.58
N PHE A 8 -20.02 -6.13 4.66
CA PHE A 8 -18.56 -6.12 4.61
C PHE A 8 -18.02 -7.45 4.06
N ARG A 9 -18.48 -8.58 4.62
CA ARG A 9 -18.06 -9.91 4.17
C ARG A 9 -18.35 -10.15 2.69
N ASN A 10 -19.51 -9.76 2.20
CA ASN A 10 -19.86 -9.92 0.79
C ASN A 10 -18.89 -9.14 -0.12
N VAL A 11 -18.58 -7.89 0.22
CA VAL A 11 -17.66 -7.05 -0.55
C VAL A 11 -16.24 -7.63 -0.49
N SER A 12 -15.77 -8.05 0.70
CA SER A 12 -14.46 -8.69 0.86
C SER A 12 -14.35 -10.00 0.07
N THR A 13 -15.40 -10.83 0.02
CA THR A 13 -15.41 -12.04 -0.81
C THR A 13 -15.24 -11.69 -2.29
N VAL A 14 -15.98 -10.71 -2.81
CA VAL A 14 -15.83 -10.28 -4.21
C VAL A 14 -14.42 -9.75 -4.50
N ALA A 15 -13.83 -8.97 -3.60
CA ALA A 15 -12.46 -8.48 -3.74
C ALA A 15 -11.42 -9.62 -3.68
N ARG A 16 -11.62 -10.60 -2.81
CA ARG A 16 -10.78 -11.79 -2.69
C ARG A 16 -10.81 -12.65 -3.95
N ASP A 17 -12.00 -12.84 -4.52
CA ASP A 17 -12.25 -13.71 -5.67
C ASP A 17 -12.10 -13.00 -7.02
N SER A 18 -11.55 -11.77 -7.03
CA SER A 18 -11.30 -11.00 -8.25
C SER A 18 -10.26 -11.68 -9.16
N ASP A 19 -10.52 -11.71 -10.47
CA ASP A 19 -9.61 -12.28 -11.47
C ASP A 19 -8.33 -11.46 -11.68
N VAL A 20 -8.36 -10.17 -11.36
CA VAL A 20 -7.24 -9.22 -11.43
C VAL A 20 -7.49 -8.05 -10.49
N ILE A 21 -6.42 -7.51 -9.90
CA ILE A 21 -6.46 -6.34 -9.01
C ILE A 21 -5.55 -5.25 -9.57
N PHE A 22 -6.07 -4.02 -9.65
CA PHE A 22 -5.29 -2.83 -10.00
C PHE A 22 -5.23 -1.86 -8.81
N VAL A 23 -4.04 -1.41 -8.44
CA VAL A 23 -3.83 -0.50 -7.30
C VAL A 23 -2.83 0.61 -7.63
N GLY A 24 -2.92 1.71 -6.89
CA GLY A 24 -1.83 2.67 -6.77
C GLY A 24 -0.88 2.30 -5.62
N ILE A 25 0.30 2.94 -5.61
CA ILE A 25 1.21 2.92 -4.47
C ILE A 25 1.48 4.38 -4.09
N GLY A 26 1.33 4.70 -2.80
CA GLY A 26 1.62 6.00 -2.23
C GLY A 26 2.98 6.01 -1.52
N ALA A 27 3.74 7.10 -1.64
CA ALA A 27 4.87 7.36 -0.77
C ALA A 27 4.38 7.90 0.58
N LEU A 28 5.09 7.62 1.67
CA LEU A 28 4.83 8.26 2.96
C LEU A 28 5.61 9.59 3.03
N GLY A 29 4.90 10.69 3.27
CA GLY A 29 5.54 11.99 3.44
C GLY A 29 4.56 13.17 3.32
N ARG A 30 5.02 14.37 3.66
CA ARG A 30 4.18 15.59 3.67
C ARG A 30 3.65 16.01 2.29
N GLN A 31 4.23 15.47 1.22
CA GLN A 31 3.75 15.71 -0.14
C GLN A 31 2.73 14.67 -0.63
N SER A 32 2.54 13.58 0.14
CA SER A 32 1.62 12.49 -0.22
C SER A 32 0.15 12.93 -0.15
N PRO A 33 -0.72 12.40 -1.03
CA PRO A 33 -2.15 12.66 -0.96
C PRO A 33 -2.78 12.23 0.37
N ILE A 34 -2.37 11.09 0.92
CA ILE A 34 -2.93 10.57 2.18
C ILE A 34 -2.73 11.55 3.36
N PHE A 35 -1.64 12.33 3.33
CA PHE A 35 -1.42 13.41 4.29
C PHE A 35 -2.14 14.71 3.89
N LYS A 36 -1.98 15.16 2.63
CA LYS A 36 -2.55 16.44 2.16
C LYS A 36 -4.07 16.49 2.21
N ASP A 37 -4.72 15.35 2.00
CA ASP A 37 -6.17 15.22 2.01
C ASP A 37 -6.71 14.97 3.44
N GLY A 38 -5.83 14.87 4.44
CA GLY A 38 -6.20 14.77 5.85
C GLY A 38 -6.66 13.38 6.30
N PHE A 39 -6.29 12.31 5.58
CA PHE A 39 -6.54 10.93 6.06
C PHE A 39 -5.65 10.55 7.24
N ILE A 40 -4.44 11.13 7.29
CA ILE A 40 -3.58 11.12 8.47
C ILE A 40 -3.18 12.54 8.86
N ASP A 41 -2.98 12.75 10.15
CA ASP A 41 -2.45 14.00 10.68
C ASP A 41 -0.91 13.98 10.79
N GLU A 42 -0.34 15.10 11.25
CA GLU A 42 1.11 15.25 11.42
C GLU A 42 1.68 14.26 12.43
N GLN A 43 0.98 14.02 13.55
CA GLN A 43 1.44 13.10 14.59
C GLN A 43 1.48 11.66 14.08
N GLN A 44 0.46 11.25 13.31
CA GLN A 44 0.41 9.94 12.68
C GLN A 44 1.48 9.78 11.60
N LEU A 45 1.73 10.81 10.80
CA LEU A 45 2.81 10.82 9.82
C LEU A 45 4.17 10.64 10.51
N GLU A 46 4.43 11.39 11.58
CA GLU A 46 5.66 11.29 12.36
C GLU A 46 5.82 9.90 13.00
N GLU A 47 4.76 9.34 13.59
CA GLU A 47 4.78 7.99 14.16
C GLU A 47 5.12 6.94 13.10
N LEU A 48 4.41 6.96 11.96
CA LEU A 48 4.62 6.00 10.87
C LEU A 48 6.05 6.11 10.32
N THR A 49 6.56 7.33 10.17
CA THR A 49 7.93 7.58 9.70
C THR A 49 8.95 7.06 10.71
N ALA A 50 8.76 7.33 12.00
CA ALA A 50 9.65 6.86 13.07
C ALA A 50 9.69 5.33 13.18
N ARG A 51 8.60 4.65 12.80
CA ARG A 51 8.52 3.18 12.73
C ARG A 51 9.01 2.60 11.40
N GLY A 52 9.60 3.41 10.52
CA GLY A 52 10.20 2.95 9.26
C GLY A 52 9.24 2.81 8.09
N GLY A 53 8.03 3.40 8.18
CA GLY A 53 7.09 3.46 7.07
C GLY A 53 7.68 4.20 5.86
N VAL A 54 7.54 3.62 4.67
CA VAL A 54 8.05 4.20 3.41
C VAL A 54 6.93 4.49 2.41
N GLY A 55 5.76 3.90 2.60
CA GLY A 55 4.63 4.07 1.69
C GLY A 55 3.36 3.40 2.16
N GLU A 56 2.34 3.43 1.32
CA GLU A 56 1.06 2.80 1.57
C GLU A 56 0.44 2.15 0.32
N ILE A 57 -0.40 1.14 0.56
CA ILE A 57 -1.25 0.50 -0.44
C ILE A 57 -2.64 0.33 0.16
N LEU A 58 -3.65 0.97 -0.45
CA LEU A 58 -5.05 0.95 0.02
C LEU A 58 -5.19 1.42 1.47
N GLY A 59 -4.39 2.40 1.87
CA GLY A 59 -4.34 2.96 3.22
C GLY A 59 -3.51 2.15 4.22
N ARG A 60 -2.96 0.98 3.83
CA ARG A 60 -2.04 0.23 4.69
C ARG A 60 -0.64 0.73 4.53
N PHE A 61 -0.05 1.24 5.61
CA PHE A 61 1.32 1.71 5.64
C PHE A 61 2.29 0.53 5.79
N ILE A 62 3.34 0.52 4.97
CA ILE A 62 4.35 -0.53 4.89
C ILE A 62 5.77 -0.01 5.12
N ASP A 63 6.62 -0.86 5.70
CA ASP A 63 8.05 -0.60 5.87
C ASP A 63 8.86 -0.93 4.60
N ALA A 64 10.18 -0.72 4.63
CA ALA A 64 11.07 -0.95 3.49
C ALA A 64 11.16 -2.41 3.01
N GLU A 65 10.79 -3.36 3.87
CA GLU A 65 10.72 -4.79 3.52
C GLU A 65 9.31 -5.22 3.11
N GLY A 66 8.36 -4.28 3.11
CA GLY A 66 6.97 -4.50 2.73
C GLY A 66 6.13 -5.12 3.85
N ASN A 67 6.60 -5.13 5.10
CA ASN A 67 5.77 -5.52 6.23
C ASN A 67 4.82 -4.37 6.59
N VAL A 68 3.65 -4.71 7.12
CA VAL A 68 2.72 -3.70 7.65
C VAL A 68 3.34 -3.08 8.89
N VAL A 69 3.45 -1.74 8.91
CA VAL A 69 3.95 -1.01 10.08
C VAL A 69 2.99 -1.23 11.25
N GLU A 70 3.50 -1.64 12.41
CA GLU A 70 2.67 -1.75 13.60
C GLU A 70 2.26 -0.34 14.07
N SER A 71 1.00 0.04 13.92
CA SER A 71 0.49 1.36 14.32
C SER A 71 -1.03 1.31 14.55
N GLN A 72 -1.58 2.26 15.30
CA GLN A 72 -3.02 2.32 15.54
C GLN A 72 -3.81 2.57 14.24
N ILE A 73 -3.29 3.42 13.34
CA ILE A 73 -3.95 3.73 12.07
C ILE A 73 -4.08 2.48 11.19
N ASN A 74 -3.05 1.61 11.14
CA ASN A 74 -3.13 0.35 10.39
C ASN A 74 -4.15 -0.64 10.98
N GLN A 75 -4.43 -0.59 12.29
CA GLN A 75 -5.49 -1.40 12.92
C GLN A 75 -6.90 -0.93 12.56
N MET A 76 -7.05 0.29 12.05
CA MET A 76 -8.33 0.88 11.65
C MET A 76 -8.64 0.70 10.15
N ILE A 77 -7.72 0.11 9.38
CA ILE A 77 -7.92 -0.08 7.94
C ILE A 77 -8.98 -1.14 7.66
N THR A 78 -9.92 -0.79 6.79
CA THR A 78 -11.04 -1.63 6.38
C THR A 78 -10.91 -2.20 4.97
N SER A 79 -9.94 -1.72 4.19
CA SER A 79 -9.66 -2.20 2.83
C SER A 79 -9.41 -3.71 2.79
N HIS A 80 -9.65 -4.37 1.66
CA HIS A 80 -9.24 -5.77 1.46
C HIS A 80 -7.71 -5.90 1.51
N ASP A 81 -7.18 -6.98 2.09
CA ASP A 81 -5.75 -7.29 1.99
C ASP A 81 -5.52 -8.07 0.69
N ILE A 82 -4.99 -7.38 -0.32
CA ILE A 82 -4.81 -7.93 -1.66
C ILE A 82 -3.90 -9.16 -1.69
N ARG A 83 -3.06 -9.37 -0.67
CA ARG A 83 -2.19 -10.56 -0.57
C ARG A 83 -2.97 -11.84 -0.34
N GLU A 84 -4.21 -11.74 0.13
CA GLU A 84 -5.13 -12.88 0.25
C GLU A 84 -5.69 -13.37 -1.10
N SER A 85 -5.51 -12.58 -2.17
CA SER A 85 -5.99 -12.89 -3.52
C SER A 85 -4.89 -13.57 -4.35
N ASN A 86 -5.20 -14.71 -4.96
CA ASN A 86 -4.27 -15.52 -5.77
C ASN A 86 -4.19 -15.09 -7.25
N CYS A 87 -4.67 -13.90 -7.59
CA CYS A 87 -4.72 -13.36 -8.94
C CYS A 87 -3.53 -12.42 -9.27
N PRO A 88 -3.40 -11.95 -10.52
CA PRO A 88 -2.51 -10.83 -10.83
C PRO A 88 -2.90 -9.58 -10.04
N ARG A 89 -1.91 -8.97 -9.38
CA ARG A 89 -2.01 -7.75 -8.58
C ARG A 89 -1.04 -6.73 -9.17
N ILE A 90 -1.60 -5.82 -9.96
CA ILE A 90 -0.84 -4.91 -10.82
C ILE A 90 -0.90 -3.50 -10.22
N ALA A 91 0.25 -2.97 -9.82
CA ALA A 91 0.34 -1.55 -9.46
C ALA A 91 0.56 -0.66 -10.68
N ALA A 92 -0.01 0.54 -10.65
CA ALA A 92 0.42 1.66 -11.47
C ALA A 92 1.02 2.74 -10.57
N ALA A 93 2.33 2.91 -10.62
CA ALA A 93 3.04 3.88 -9.79
C ALA A 93 4.38 4.28 -10.43
N CYS A 94 4.74 5.55 -10.34
CA CYS A 94 5.91 6.14 -10.97
C CYS A 94 6.42 7.33 -10.13
N GLY A 95 7.61 7.84 -10.44
CA GLY A 95 8.22 8.96 -9.73
C GLY A 95 9.25 8.57 -8.68
N GLU A 96 10.25 9.44 -8.52
CA GLU A 96 11.39 9.22 -7.62
C GLU A 96 10.98 9.14 -6.14
N ASP A 97 10.02 9.96 -5.73
CA ASP A 97 9.45 9.97 -4.39
C ASP A 97 8.78 8.64 -4.00
N LYS A 98 8.30 7.88 -4.98
CA LYS A 98 7.61 6.60 -4.77
C LYS A 98 8.52 5.38 -4.84
N ARG A 99 9.76 5.53 -5.29
CA ARG A 99 10.70 4.39 -5.46
C ARG A 99 10.83 3.51 -4.21
N PRO A 100 11.00 4.05 -2.98
CA PRO A 100 11.07 3.22 -1.78
C PRO A 100 9.79 2.41 -1.53
N ALA A 101 8.62 3.04 -1.70
CA ALA A 101 7.32 2.39 -1.54
C ALA A 101 7.07 1.31 -2.60
N ILE A 102 7.45 1.57 -3.86
CA ILE A 102 7.32 0.60 -4.95
C ILE A 102 8.22 -0.62 -4.69
N LEU A 103 9.47 -0.40 -4.28
CA LEU A 103 10.38 -1.49 -3.94
C LEU A 103 9.87 -2.31 -2.75
N ALA A 104 9.37 -1.66 -1.70
CA ALA A 104 8.75 -2.32 -0.56
C ALA A 104 7.54 -3.17 -0.96
N ALA A 105 6.67 -2.64 -1.82
CA ALA A 105 5.50 -3.38 -2.33
C ALA A 105 5.89 -4.66 -3.09
N LEU A 106 6.95 -4.58 -3.90
CA LEU A 106 7.50 -5.73 -4.63
C LEU A 106 8.13 -6.75 -3.67
N LYS A 107 9.00 -6.30 -2.75
CA LYS A 107 9.65 -7.17 -1.74
C LYS A 107 8.64 -7.88 -0.85
N GLY A 108 7.65 -7.17 -0.35
CA GLY A 108 6.61 -7.71 0.53
C GLY A 108 5.53 -8.52 -0.18
N GLY A 109 5.66 -8.76 -1.50
CA GLY A 109 4.72 -9.58 -2.28
C GLY A 109 3.31 -8.98 -2.42
N TRP A 110 3.14 -7.69 -2.15
CA TRP A 110 1.85 -7.00 -2.31
C TRP A 110 1.38 -7.02 -3.75
N ILE A 111 2.31 -6.86 -4.68
CA ILE A 111 2.07 -6.86 -6.11
C ILE A 111 2.95 -7.90 -6.81
N ASN A 112 2.48 -8.39 -7.95
CA ASN A 112 3.23 -9.27 -8.85
C ASN A 112 3.28 -8.72 -10.30
N GLY A 113 2.72 -7.53 -10.53
CA GLY A 113 2.90 -6.75 -11.75
C GLY A 113 3.04 -5.27 -11.44
N LEU A 114 3.80 -4.54 -12.26
CA LEU A 114 4.04 -3.11 -12.12
C LEU A 114 4.04 -2.41 -13.48
N VAL A 115 3.26 -1.33 -13.57
CA VAL A 115 3.31 -0.32 -14.63
C VAL A 115 3.97 0.93 -14.05
N THR A 116 5.13 1.32 -14.60
CA THR A 116 5.94 2.43 -14.10
C THR A 116 6.67 3.17 -15.23
N ASP A 117 7.34 4.27 -14.90
CA ASP A 117 8.16 5.04 -15.84
C ASP A 117 9.57 4.42 -16.02
N GLU A 118 10.29 4.81 -17.07
CA GLU A 118 11.62 4.29 -17.37
C GLU A 118 12.64 4.53 -16.24
N HIS A 119 12.63 5.70 -15.60
CA HIS A 119 13.61 6.05 -14.57
C HIS A 119 13.41 5.20 -13.32
N THR A 120 12.16 4.99 -12.93
CA THR A 120 11.78 4.13 -11.81
C THR A 120 12.11 2.66 -12.11
N ALA A 121 11.80 2.17 -13.32
CA ALA A 121 12.15 0.81 -13.73
C ALA A 121 13.67 0.57 -13.69
N ARG A 122 14.47 1.49 -14.26
CA ARG A 122 15.94 1.40 -14.23
C ARG A 122 16.49 1.41 -12.82
N TRP A 123 15.94 2.26 -11.94
CA TRP A 123 16.35 2.31 -10.55
C TRP A 123 16.06 0.99 -9.83
N LEU A 124 14.88 0.38 -10.05
CA LEU A 124 14.48 -0.89 -9.42
C LEU A 124 15.40 -2.06 -9.82
N LEU A 125 15.89 -2.10 -11.06
CA LEU A 125 16.82 -3.13 -11.54
C LEU A 125 18.21 -3.10 -10.88
N THR A 126 18.49 -2.09 -10.06
CA THR A 126 19.78 -1.92 -9.34
C THR A 126 19.68 -2.19 -7.83
N ARG A 127 18.55 -2.71 -7.36
CA ARG A 127 18.24 -2.90 -5.93
C ARG A 127 18.22 -4.36 -5.50
#